data_AF-A0A2E3DH17-F1
#
_entry.id   AF-A0A2E3DH17-F1
#
_cell.length_a   1.000
_cell.length_b   1.000
_cell.length_c   1.000
_cell.angle_alpha   90.00
_cell.angle_beta   90.00
_cell.angle_gamma   90.00
#
_symmetry.space_group_name_H-M   'P 1'
#
loop_
_entity.id
_entity.type
_entity.pdbx_description
1 polymer ?
#
loop_
_entity_poly.entity_id
_entity_poly.type
_entity_poly.pdbx_seq_one_letter_code
_entity_poly.pdbx_strand_id
1 'polypeptide(L)'
;MLTTYYQITCHNCQLQRLLSVVEMHQQLNALGMLVRQPDPEIELICELYRTTPETVACDGCGRTDVSITKKRDEFADLEPRRCENCNTVINPERLDVFPEVQTCRPCADNTTSADNQIDYCKVCGDLTSVIATRRRNITKYVARCNGCGHEN
;
A
#
# COMPACT_ATOMS: atom_id res chain seq x y z
N MET A 1 9.30 -19.69 -1.23
CA MET A 1 9.27 -19.39 -2.68
C MET A 1 7.91 -18.78 -2.97
N LEU A 2 7.86 -17.63 -3.63
CA LEU A 2 6.59 -16.99 -4.01
C LEU A 2 6.00 -17.78 -5.19
N THR A 3 4.88 -18.45 -4.98
CA THR A 3 4.18 -19.17 -6.05
C THR A 3 3.60 -18.14 -7.01
N THR A 4 4.15 -18.03 -8.21
CA THR A 4 3.62 -17.13 -9.24
C THR A 4 2.47 -17.81 -9.97
N TYR A 5 1.32 -17.15 -10.03
CA TYR A 5 0.14 -17.62 -10.73
C TYR A 5 -0.10 -16.86 -12.04
N TYR A 6 -0.71 -17.54 -12.99
CA TYR A 6 -1.14 -17.02 -14.26
C TYR A 6 -2.61 -17.34 -14.46
N GLN A 7 -3.38 -16.34 -14.87
CA GLN A 7 -4.77 -16.51 -15.26
C GLN A 7 -4.84 -16.69 -16.77
N ILE A 8 -5.45 -17.78 -17.19
CA ILE A 8 -5.79 -18.06 -18.58
C ILE A 8 -7.27 -17.73 -18.78
N THR A 9 -7.59 -16.91 -19.77
CA THR A 9 -8.95 -16.51 -20.09
C THR A 9 -9.25 -16.79 -21.56
N CYS A 10 -10.28 -17.59 -21.84
CA CYS A 10 -10.73 -17.80 -23.22
C CYS A 10 -11.60 -16.63 -23.70
N HIS A 11 -11.31 -16.03 -24.84
CA HIS A 11 -12.14 -14.92 -25.34
C HIS A 11 -13.49 -15.39 -25.92
N ASN A 12 -13.63 -16.67 -26.26
CA ASN A 12 -14.85 -17.20 -26.86
C ASN A 12 -15.94 -17.54 -25.83
N CYS A 13 -15.58 -18.25 -24.75
CA CYS A 13 -16.54 -18.65 -23.71
C CYS A 13 -16.30 -17.99 -22.36
N GLN A 14 -15.30 -17.10 -22.25
CA GLN A 14 -14.92 -16.39 -21.03
C GLN A 14 -14.50 -17.30 -19.86
N LEU A 15 -14.27 -18.60 -20.11
CA LEU A 15 -13.77 -19.50 -19.09
C LEU A 15 -12.41 -19.02 -18.60
N GLN A 16 -12.28 -18.92 -17.28
CA GLN A 16 -11.06 -18.52 -16.59
C GLN A 16 -10.48 -19.71 -15.83
N ARG A 17 -9.17 -19.90 -15.93
CA ARG A 17 -8.43 -20.90 -15.17
C ARG A 17 -7.18 -20.25 -14.57
N LEU A 18 -6.88 -20.60 -13.32
CA LEU A 18 -5.62 -20.23 -12.68
C LEU A 18 -4.65 -21.39 -12.79
N LEU A 19 -3.41 -21.08 -13.16
CA LEU A 19 -2.32 -22.04 -13.23
C LEU A 19 -1.07 -21.46 -12.59
N SER A 20 -0.38 -22.29 -11.82
CA SER A 20 0.98 -22.01 -11.39
C SER A 20 1.98 -22.28 -12.52
N VAL A 21 3.16 -21.67 -12.42
CA VAL A 21 4.30 -21.97 -13.32
C VAL A 21 4.63 -23.46 -13.33
N VAL A 22 4.52 -24.14 -12.19
CA VAL A 22 4.79 -25.56 -12.05
C VAL A 22 3.81 -26.39 -12.89
N GLU A 23 2.53 -26.06 -12.85
CA GLU A 23 1.51 -26.75 -13.67
C GLU A 23 1.72 -26.51 -15.16
N MET A 24 2.07 -25.27 -15.57
CA MET A 24 2.40 -24.96 -16.96
C MET A 24 3.61 -25.77 -17.44
N HIS A 25 4.65 -25.88 -16.61
CA HIS A 25 5.84 -26.67 -16.88
C HIS A 25 5.53 -28.17 -17.01
N GLN A 26 4.70 -28.72 -16.12
CA GLN A 26 4.29 -30.13 -16.18
C GLN A 26 3.51 -30.43 -17.47
N GLN A 27 2.61 -29.55 -17.89
CA GLN A 27 1.85 -29.73 -19.13
C GLN A 27 2.75 -29.69 -20.36
N LEU A 28 3.68 -28.73 -20.43
CA LEU A 28 4.65 -28.67 -21.53
C LEU A 28 5.60 -29.87 -21.56
N ASN A 29 6.01 -30.39 -20.39
CA ASN A 29 6.80 -31.61 -20.32
C ASN A 29 6.03 -32.85 -20.78
N ALA A 30 4.74 -32.97 -20.43
CA ALA A 30 3.89 -34.06 -20.92
C ALA A 30 3.77 -34.06 -22.45
N LEU A 31 3.84 -32.89 -23.09
CA LEU A 31 3.87 -32.71 -24.54
C LEU A 31 5.27 -32.90 -25.17
N GLY A 32 6.30 -33.20 -24.36
CA GLY A 32 7.66 -33.40 -24.85
C GLY A 32 8.44 -32.11 -25.16
N MET A 33 7.88 -30.92 -24.87
CA MET A 33 8.45 -29.63 -25.28
C MET A 33 9.65 -29.19 -24.42
N LEU A 34 9.79 -29.71 -23.20
CA LEU A 34 10.81 -29.30 -22.23
C LEU A 34 11.73 -30.44 -21.75
N VAL A 35 11.68 -31.60 -22.40
CA VAL A 35 12.38 -32.83 -21.98
C VAL A 35 13.91 -32.66 -21.80
N ARG A 36 14.51 -31.69 -22.50
CA ARG A 36 15.97 -31.44 -22.48
C ARG A 36 16.39 -30.26 -21.59
N GLN A 37 15.45 -29.54 -20.99
CA GLN A 37 15.74 -28.40 -20.12
C GLN A 37 15.06 -28.61 -18.75
N PRO A 38 15.81 -29.02 -17.71
CA PRO A 38 15.24 -29.36 -16.41
C PRO A 38 14.79 -28.14 -15.60
N ASP A 39 15.32 -26.95 -15.91
CA ASP A 39 14.98 -25.68 -15.26
C ASP A 39 14.90 -24.56 -16.31
N PRO A 40 13.81 -24.52 -17.11
CA PRO A 40 13.62 -23.48 -18.11
C PRO A 40 13.17 -22.18 -17.43
N GLU A 41 13.60 -21.04 -17.98
CA GLU A 41 13.20 -19.73 -17.50
C GLU A 41 11.67 -19.54 -17.57
N ILE A 42 11.11 -18.82 -16.60
CA ILE A 42 9.65 -18.63 -16.49
C ILE A 42 9.09 -17.95 -17.75
N GLU A 43 9.83 -17.01 -18.34
CA GLU A 43 9.42 -16.33 -19.57
C GLU A 43 9.34 -17.32 -20.75
N LEU A 44 10.30 -18.24 -20.86
CA LEU A 44 10.30 -19.29 -21.87
C LEU A 44 9.11 -20.25 -21.69
N ILE A 45 8.84 -20.68 -20.45
CA ILE A 45 7.65 -21.50 -20.14
C ILE A 45 6.37 -20.77 -20.59
N CYS A 46 6.25 -19.48 -20.29
CA CYS A 46 5.08 -18.68 -20.67
C CYS A 46 4.95 -18.54 -22.20
N GLU A 47 6.05 -18.32 -22.90
CA GLU A 47 6.06 -18.18 -24.36
C GLU A 47 5.69 -19.50 -25.05
N LEU A 48 6.30 -20.61 -24.64
CA LEU A 48 5.98 -21.95 -25.14
C LEU A 48 4.52 -22.32 -24.88
N TYR A 49 4.03 -22.00 -23.68
CA TYR A 49 2.63 -22.27 -23.34
C TYR A 49 1.65 -21.47 -24.20
N ARG A 50 1.99 -20.24 -24.61
CA ARG A 50 1.16 -19.41 -25.51
C ARG A 50 1.19 -19.86 -26.96
N THR A 51 2.31 -20.46 -27.38
CA THR A 51 2.54 -20.84 -28.78
C THR A 51 2.17 -22.29 -29.07
N THR A 52 1.97 -23.12 -28.04
CA THR A 52 1.61 -24.52 -28.19
C THR A 52 0.08 -24.68 -28.25
N PRO A 53 -0.50 -25.08 -29.40
CA PRO A 53 -1.96 -25.15 -29.61
C PRO A 53 -2.66 -26.11 -28.63
N GLU A 54 -1.97 -27.17 -28.21
CA GLU A 54 -2.47 -28.17 -27.28
C GLU A 54 -2.61 -27.64 -25.84
N THR A 55 -1.80 -26.65 -25.44
CA THR A 55 -1.91 -26.01 -24.12
C THR A 55 -2.86 -24.82 -24.10
N VAL A 56 -3.11 -24.19 -25.26
CA VAL A 56 -4.03 -23.05 -25.37
C VAL A 56 -5.47 -23.43 -25.72
N ALA A 57 -5.75 -24.72 -25.97
CA ALA A 57 -7.11 -25.17 -26.22
C ALA A 57 -7.98 -24.98 -24.96
N CYS A 58 -9.05 -24.21 -25.08
CA CYS A 58 -9.98 -24.00 -23.99
C CYS A 58 -10.78 -25.29 -23.70
N ASP A 59 -10.74 -25.78 -22.46
CA ASP A 59 -11.49 -26.97 -22.01
C ASP A 59 -13.01 -26.86 -22.26
N GLY A 60 -13.56 -25.64 -22.26
CA GLY A 60 -14.99 -25.41 -22.43
C GLY A 60 -15.49 -25.36 -23.87
N CYS A 61 -14.68 -24.84 -24.80
CA CYS A 61 -15.13 -24.61 -26.18
C CYS A 61 -14.19 -25.12 -27.27
N GLY A 62 -13.03 -25.69 -26.90
CA GLY A 62 -12.04 -26.24 -27.81
C GLY A 62 -11.29 -25.21 -28.67
N ARG A 63 -11.57 -23.91 -28.52
CA ARG A 63 -10.87 -22.86 -29.27
C ARG A 63 -9.54 -22.52 -28.60
N THR A 64 -8.55 -22.18 -29.41
CA THR A 64 -7.18 -21.82 -29.00
C THR A 64 -7.01 -20.32 -28.70
N ASP A 65 -8.11 -19.56 -28.68
CA ASP A 65 -8.09 -18.12 -28.46
C ASP A 65 -8.17 -17.81 -26.96
N VAL A 66 -7.01 -17.83 -26.31
CA VAL A 66 -6.86 -17.58 -24.87
C VAL A 66 -5.82 -16.49 -24.60
N SER A 67 -6.08 -15.64 -23.61
CA SER A 67 -5.12 -14.69 -23.05
C SER A 67 -4.52 -15.25 -21.77
N ILE A 68 -3.22 -15.01 -21.56
CA ILE A 68 -2.50 -15.42 -20.35
C ILE A 68 -1.96 -14.18 -19.66
N THR A 69 -2.49 -13.89 -18.46
CA THR A 69 -2.12 -12.74 -17.65
C THR A 69 -1.47 -13.19 -16.35
N LYS A 70 -0.32 -12.63 -15.99
CA LYS A 70 0.32 -12.88 -14.70
C LYS A 70 -0.58 -12.33 -13.58
N LYS A 71 -1.02 -13.20 -12.67
CA LYS A 71 -1.69 -12.80 -11.43
C LYS A 71 -0.62 -12.67 -10.36
N ARG A 72 -0.40 -11.43 -9.93
CA ARG A 72 0.32 -11.21 -8.67
C ARG A 72 -0.62 -11.59 -7.53
N ASP A 73 -0.07 -12.28 -6.55
CA ASP A 73 -0.75 -12.57 -5.31
C ASP A 73 -1.29 -11.25 -4.74
N GLU A 74 -2.60 -11.17 -4.52
CA GLU A 74 -3.28 -9.95 -4.09
C GLU A 74 -2.79 -9.45 -2.73
N PHE A 75 -2.08 -10.30 -1.96
CA PHE A 75 -1.43 -9.92 -0.70
C PHE A 75 -0.01 -9.35 -0.88
N ALA A 76 0.59 -9.44 -2.08
CA ALA A 76 1.96 -9.02 -2.32
C ALA A 76 2.12 -7.57 -2.82
N ASP A 77 1.02 -6.92 -3.24
CA ASP A 77 1.08 -5.68 -4.03
C ASP A 77 0.22 -4.53 -3.45
N LEU A 78 0.12 -4.43 -2.12
CA LEU A 78 -0.09 -3.10 -1.53
C LEU A 78 1.24 -2.37 -1.60
N GLU A 79 1.40 -1.47 -2.58
CA GLU A 79 2.55 -0.57 -2.65
C GLU A 79 2.84 -0.02 -1.25
N PRO A 80 4.08 -0.17 -0.73
CA PRO A 80 4.38 0.23 0.64
C PRO A 80 4.16 1.72 0.77
N ARG A 81 3.08 2.12 1.45
CA ARG A 81 2.74 3.54 1.62
C ARG A 81 3.88 4.24 2.35
N ARG A 82 4.37 5.32 1.76
CA ARG A 82 5.46 6.13 2.30
C ARG A 82 4.91 7.34 3.04
N CYS A 83 5.63 7.74 4.09
CA CYS A 83 5.34 8.96 4.83
C CYS A 83 5.53 10.18 3.93
N GLU A 84 4.55 11.08 3.87
CA GLU A 84 4.67 12.33 3.10
C GLU A 84 5.80 13.26 3.61
N ASN A 85 6.15 13.18 4.89
CA ASN A 85 7.13 14.09 5.49
C ASN A 85 8.58 13.58 5.41
N CYS A 86 8.81 12.27 5.59
CA CYS A 86 10.18 11.70 5.61
C CYS A 86 10.44 10.64 4.55
N ASN A 87 9.43 10.32 3.72
CA ASN A 87 9.49 9.31 2.66
C ASN A 87 9.84 7.87 3.11
N THR A 88 9.87 7.62 4.42
CA THR A 88 10.04 6.29 5.00
C THR A 88 8.77 5.46 4.86
N VAL A 89 8.93 4.16 4.63
CA VAL A 89 7.81 3.21 4.56
C VAL A 89 7.05 3.19 5.89
N ILE A 90 5.72 3.31 5.83
CA ILE A 90 4.83 3.21 6.98
C ILE A 90 4.65 1.72 7.33
N ASN A 91 4.71 1.37 8.62
CA ASN A 91 4.54 -0.01 9.06
C ASN A 91 3.18 -0.56 8.55
N PRO A 92 3.16 -1.70 7.84
CA PRO A 92 1.94 -2.31 7.31
C PRO A 92 0.91 -2.64 8.39
N GLU A 93 1.32 -3.07 9.59
CA GLU A 93 0.41 -3.32 10.71
C GLU A 93 -0.37 -2.05 11.10
N ARG A 94 0.24 -0.87 10.91
CA ARG A 94 -0.42 0.40 11.18
C ARG A 94 -1.39 0.80 10.06
N LEU A 95 -1.11 0.43 8.82
CA LEU A 95 -1.99 0.67 7.67
C LEU A 95 -3.21 -0.25 7.70
N ASP A 96 -3.06 -1.46 8.28
CA ASP A 96 -4.16 -2.41 8.49
C ASP A 96 -5.18 -1.85 9.49
N VAL A 97 -4.69 -1.26 10.59
CA VAL A 97 -5.56 -0.63 11.60
C VAL A 97 -6.06 0.75 11.16
N PHE A 98 -5.23 1.53 10.45
CA PHE A 98 -5.55 2.90 10.04
C PHE A 98 -5.22 3.13 8.54
N PRO A 99 -6.12 2.73 7.64
CA PRO A 99 -5.88 2.75 6.19
C PRO A 99 -5.85 4.15 5.58
N GLU A 100 -6.15 5.20 6.34
CA GLU A 100 -6.11 6.61 5.92
C GLU A 100 -4.84 7.34 6.36
N VAL A 101 -3.94 6.70 7.11
CA VAL A 101 -2.71 7.36 7.60
C VAL A 101 -1.75 7.67 6.46
N GLN A 102 -1.32 8.94 6.40
CA GLN A 102 -0.37 9.47 5.41
C GLN A 102 1.04 9.74 6.00
N THR A 103 1.17 9.77 7.33
CA THR A 103 2.44 10.07 8.04
C THR A 103 2.90 8.93 8.95
N CYS A 104 4.20 8.65 8.98
CA CYS A 104 4.77 7.68 9.93
C CYS A 104 4.65 8.17 11.38
N ARG A 105 4.77 7.23 12.34
CA ARG A 105 4.60 7.50 13.77
C ARG A 105 5.52 8.64 14.27
N PRO A 106 6.83 8.63 14.00
CA PRO A 106 7.70 9.70 14.48
C PRO A 106 7.35 11.08 13.90
N CYS A 107 6.88 11.15 12.65
CA CYS A 107 6.41 12.42 12.08
C CYS A 107 5.10 12.89 12.69
N ALA A 108 4.17 11.98 12.99
CA ALA A 108 2.91 12.32 13.66
C ALA A 108 3.12 12.80 15.12
N ASP A 109 4.04 12.18 15.85
CA ASP A 109 4.43 12.60 17.21
C ASP A 109 5.06 14.00 17.21
N ASN A 110 5.89 14.32 16.20
CA ASN A 110 6.49 15.66 16.07
C ASN A 110 5.45 16.75 15.79
N THR A 111 4.38 16.46 15.06
CA THR A 111 3.31 17.45 14.81
C THR A 111 2.44 17.67 16.04
N THR A 112 2.23 16.63 16.85
CA THR A 112 1.49 16.70 18.12
C THR A 112 2.29 17.45 19.20
N SER A 113 3.60 17.56 19.04
CA SER A 113 4.51 18.29 19.94
C SER A 113 4.52 19.80 19.72
N ALA A 114 3.74 20.33 18.76
CA ALA A 114 3.36 21.74 18.76
C ALA A 114 2.35 21.94 19.90
N ASP A 115 2.92 22.09 21.10
CA ASP A 115 2.29 22.33 22.38
C ASP A 115 1.31 23.52 22.27
N ASN A 116 0.08 23.23 21.88
CA ASN A 116 -1.07 24.06 22.22
C ASN A 116 -1.36 23.82 23.71
N GLN A 117 -0.43 24.20 24.60
CA GLN A 117 -0.77 24.37 26.01
C GLN A 117 -1.78 25.50 26.07
N ILE A 118 -3.04 25.08 26.05
CA ILE A 118 -4.15 25.95 26.38
C ILE A 118 -4.03 26.21 27.89
N ASP A 119 -3.45 27.35 28.24
CA ASP A 119 -3.37 27.78 29.64
C ASP A 119 -4.75 28.28 30.09
N TYR A 120 -5.26 27.68 31.16
CA TYR A 120 -6.52 28.07 31.80
C TYR A 120 -6.25 28.95 33.02
N CYS A 121 -7.12 29.92 33.25
CA CYS A 121 -7.02 30.80 34.41
C CYS A 121 -7.28 30.02 35.71
N LYS A 122 -6.33 30.07 36.65
CA LYS A 122 -6.46 29.42 37.97
C LYS A 122 -7.59 29.99 38.85
N VAL A 123 -8.14 31.15 38.50
CA VAL A 123 -9.17 31.84 39.28
C VAL A 123 -10.58 31.49 38.78
N CYS A 124 -10.82 31.55 37.47
CA CYS A 124 -12.15 31.36 36.89
C CYS A 124 -12.27 30.20 35.88
N GLY A 125 -11.17 29.55 35.53
CA GLY A 125 -11.15 28.42 34.59
C GLY A 125 -11.27 28.80 33.11
N ASP A 126 -11.33 30.10 32.78
CA ASP A 126 -11.45 30.56 31.39
C ASP A 126 -10.10 30.56 30.64
N LEU A 127 -10.13 30.67 29.32
CA LEU A 127 -8.94 30.63 28.45
C LEU A 127 -8.07 31.87 28.68
N THR A 128 -6.75 31.66 28.81
CA THR A 128 -5.79 32.76 28.81
C THR A 128 -5.22 32.99 27.43
N SER A 129 -5.04 34.26 27.07
CA SER A 129 -4.41 34.68 25.82
C SER A 129 -3.20 35.56 26.13
N VAL A 130 -2.17 35.48 25.28
CA VAL A 130 -0.97 36.33 25.42
C VAL A 130 -1.24 37.66 24.75
N ILE A 131 -1.24 38.75 25.52
CA ILE A 131 -1.39 40.11 25.01
C ILE A 131 -0.07 40.87 25.07
N ALA A 132 0.20 41.67 24.04
CA ALA A 132 1.34 42.58 24.03
C ALA A 132 0.99 43.89 24.74
N THR A 133 1.60 44.14 25.89
CA THR A 133 1.43 45.37 26.66
C THR A 133 2.69 46.24 26.54
N ARG A 134 2.51 47.51 26.18
CA ARG A 134 3.61 48.48 26.05
C ARG A 134 3.73 49.33 27.32
N ARG A 135 4.81 49.15 28.09
CA ARG A 135 5.14 50.02 29.24
C ARG A 135 6.56 50.54 29.10
N ARG A 136 6.76 51.85 29.29
CA ARG A 136 8.08 52.53 29.24
C ARG A 136 8.89 52.17 27.97
N ASN A 137 8.24 52.21 26.81
CA ASN A 137 8.84 51.93 25.50
C ASN A 137 9.36 50.49 25.27
N ILE A 138 9.01 49.55 26.15
CA ILE A 138 9.29 48.12 25.98
C ILE A 138 7.95 47.37 25.80
N THR A 139 7.89 46.50 24.80
CA THR A 139 6.78 45.57 24.60
C THR A 139 6.99 44.35 25.49
N LYS A 140 6.07 44.10 26.42
CA LYS A 140 6.02 42.89 27.23
C LYS A 140 4.85 42.03 26.80
N TYR A 141 5.08 40.74 26.68
CA TYR A 141 4.02 39.76 26.46
C TYR A 141 3.59 39.23 27.83
N VAL A 142 2.31 39.39 28.16
CA VAL A 142 1.73 38.92 29.43
C VAL A 142 0.53 38.03 29.15
N ALA A 143 0.41 36.94 29.90
CA ALA A 143 -0.74 36.04 29.79
C ALA A 143 -1.91 36.65 30.57
N ARG A 144 -3.02 36.91 29.87
CA ARG A 144 -4.22 37.50 30.46
C ARG A 144 -5.44 36.63 30.21
N CYS A 145 -6.23 36.40 31.26
CA CYS A 145 -7.48 35.68 31.16
C CYS A 145 -8.54 36.49 30.39
N ASN A 146 -9.24 35.82 29.45
CA ASN A 146 -10.30 36.44 28.65
C ASN A 146 -11.58 36.71 29.46
N GLY A 147 -11.90 35.85 30.43
CA GLY A 147 -13.11 35.98 31.26
C GLY A 147 -12.98 37.01 32.39
N CYS A 148 -11.97 36.87 33.25
CA CYS A 148 -11.84 37.71 34.46
C CYS A 148 -10.75 38.79 34.38
N GLY A 149 -9.94 38.80 33.31
CA GLY A 149 -8.87 39.78 33.12
C GLY A 149 -7.63 39.60 33.99
N HIS A 150 -7.52 38.51 34.75
CA HIS A 150 -6.36 38.19 35.58
C HIS A 150 -5.09 38.00 34.74
N GLU A 151 -3.98 38.58 35.19
CA GLU A 151 -2.66 38.54 34.53
C GLU A 151 -1.71 37.67 35.36
N ASN A 152 -1.05 36.69 34.74
CA ASN A 152 0.00 35.87 35.36
C ASN A 152 1.38 36.54 35.21
#